data_AF-A0A353RJW8-F1
#
_entry.id   AF-A0A353RJW8-F1
#
_cell.length_a   1.000
_cell.length_b   1.000
_cell.length_c   1.000
_cell.angle_alpha   90.00
_cell.angle_beta   90.00
_cell.angle_gamma   90.00
#
_symmetry.space_group_name_H-M   'P 1'
#
loop_
_entity.id
_entity.type
_entity.pdbx_description
1 polymer ?
#
loop_
_entity_poly.entity_id
_entity_poly.type
_entity_poly.pdbx_seq_one_letter_code
_entity_poly.pdbx_strand_id
1 'polypeptide(L)'
;MKPLNLLFTILCCSAILAGCNASSDNATRKPVKEEVVNALRLANDYFMEKWSDPGEPIPYPSRNKEYESNLWTRAYYYEGLMDLWKVDPQQRYLDYALEWGNKHNWGLRNATEGWKTRNADNQCAGQTYLFLYELDPEKPAHYIEHIKNSVDSMMVTDKIDDWNWIDAIQMAMPIFAQLGNITGDTAYYNRAYNMYMYTKLHHGDNGLFNPEDKLWWRDADFDPPYTEPNGEDCYWSRGNGWVMVAMARMLDLLPLDEPHRGEYETMLVEMSEALKKVQREDGYWNVSLHDP
;
A
#
# COMPACT_ATOMS: atom_id res chain seq x y z
N MET A 1 74.53 7.77 57.62
CA MET A 1 73.63 8.06 58.76
C MET A 1 72.25 8.42 58.22
N LYS A 2 71.21 7.62 58.49
CA LYS A 2 69.81 8.09 58.46
C LYS A 2 69.57 8.95 59.72
N PRO A 3 68.70 9.99 59.72
CA PRO A 3 67.22 9.88 59.78
C PRO A 3 66.51 10.96 58.90
N LEU A 4 65.19 11.16 58.77
CA LEU A 4 63.90 10.47 59.02
C LEU A 4 62.78 11.50 58.68
N ASN A 5 61.70 11.10 57.97
CA ASN A 5 60.33 11.68 57.91
C ASN A 5 60.13 13.13 57.35
N LEU A 6 59.00 13.57 56.76
CA LEU A 6 57.60 13.12 56.70
C LEU A 6 56.85 13.83 55.53
N LEU A 7 55.87 13.14 54.94
CA LEU A 7 54.66 13.52 54.18
C LEU A 7 54.42 14.99 53.72
N PHE A 8 53.95 15.18 52.47
CA PHE A 8 52.50 15.23 52.14
C PHE A 8 52.26 15.28 50.62
N THR A 9 51.40 14.38 50.15
CA THR A 9 50.91 14.28 48.78
C THR A 9 49.69 15.19 48.60
N ILE A 10 49.70 16.08 47.61
CA ILE A 10 48.47 16.68 47.05
C ILE A 10 48.52 16.45 45.54
N LEU A 11 47.71 15.50 45.07
CA LEU A 11 47.49 15.22 43.66
C LEU A 11 46.32 16.09 43.19
N CYS A 12 46.60 17.17 42.46
CA CYS A 12 45.56 17.97 41.81
C CYS A 12 45.07 17.25 40.54
N CYS A 13 43.92 16.57 40.64
CA CYS A 13 43.16 16.10 39.49
C CYS A 13 42.61 17.30 38.69
N SER A 14 43.19 17.55 37.52
CA SER A 14 42.63 18.49 36.54
C SER A 14 41.60 17.73 35.71
N ALA A 15 40.32 17.97 35.97
CA ALA A 15 39.22 17.47 35.15
C ALA A 15 39.15 18.26 33.84
N ILE A 16 39.47 17.60 32.73
CA ILE A 16 39.22 18.11 31.37
C ILE A 16 37.73 17.90 31.08
N LEU A 17 36.93 18.95 31.26
CA LEU A 17 35.58 19.03 30.72
C LEU A 17 35.68 19.31 29.22
N ALA A 18 35.80 18.25 28.42
CA ALA A 18 35.52 18.33 27.00
C ALA A 18 34.01 18.49 26.83
N GLY A 19 33.56 19.74 26.66
CA GLY A 19 32.19 20.05 26.28
C GLY A 19 31.90 19.48 24.90
N CYS A 20 31.10 18.42 24.84
CA CYS A 20 30.40 18.03 23.62
C CYS A 20 29.37 19.12 23.30
N ASN A 21 29.77 20.14 22.56
CA ASN A 21 28.84 20.92 21.77
C ASN A 21 28.35 20.03 20.63
N ALA A 22 27.35 19.18 20.92
CA ALA A 22 26.51 18.61 19.88
C ALA A 22 25.72 19.77 19.28
N SER A 23 26.21 20.27 18.15
CA SER A 23 25.52 21.23 17.31
C SER A 23 24.12 20.69 16.98
N SER A 24 23.11 21.40 17.48
CA SER A 24 21.69 21.20 17.24
C SER A 24 21.29 21.66 15.83
N ASP A 25 21.88 21.04 14.80
CA ASP A 25 21.66 21.36 13.38
C ASP A 25 21.15 20.15 12.58
N ASN A 26 20.39 19.24 13.22
CA ASN A 26 19.62 18.21 12.52
C ASN A 26 18.26 18.77 12.05
N ALA A 27 18.29 19.89 11.33
CA ALA A 27 17.22 20.14 10.36
C ALA A 27 17.39 19.07 9.26
N THR A 28 16.49 18.09 9.27
CA THR A 28 16.58 16.82 8.54
C THR A 28 16.83 17.05 7.04
N ARG A 29 18.08 16.85 6.60
CA ARG A 29 18.42 16.78 5.17
C ARG A 29 17.53 15.72 4.53
N LYS A 30 16.83 16.08 3.45
CA LYS A 30 16.10 15.07 2.65
C LYS A 30 17.09 13.99 2.20
N PRO A 31 16.74 12.70 2.30
CA PRO A 31 17.64 11.64 1.85
C PRO A 31 17.91 11.80 0.36
N VAL A 32 19.13 11.47 -0.07
CA VAL A 32 19.44 11.43 -1.51
C VAL A 32 18.91 10.15 -2.14
N LYS A 33 18.73 10.16 -3.46
CA LYS A 33 18.21 9.02 -4.23
C LYS A 33 18.89 7.69 -3.86
N GLU A 34 20.22 7.69 -3.76
CA GLU A 34 20.99 6.47 -3.47
C GLU A 34 20.69 5.91 -2.07
N GLU A 35 20.52 6.77 -1.05
CA GLU A 35 20.15 6.34 0.31
C GLU A 35 18.77 5.67 0.31
N VAL A 36 17.81 6.25 -0.42
CA VAL A 36 16.45 5.69 -0.55
C VAL A 36 16.48 4.35 -1.28
N VAL A 37 17.17 4.25 -2.42
CA VAL A 37 17.27 3.01 -3.20
C VAL A 37 17.97 1.90 -2.39
N ASN A 38 19.02 2.22 -1.64
CA ASN A 38 19.69 1.23 -0.79
C ASN A 38 18.80 0.73 0.35
N ALA A 39 17.97 1.60 0.94
CA ALA A 39 16.98 1.18 1.93
C ALA A 39 15.90 0.26 1.32
N LEU A 40 15.41 0.57 0.11
CA LEU A 40 14.47 -0.28 -0.62
C LEU A 40 15.06 -1.65 -0.94
N ARG A 41 16.31 -1.69 -1.43
CA ARG A 41 17.05 -2.95 -1.66
C ARG A 41 17.17 -3.77 -0.38
N LEU A 42 17.61 -3.15 0.71
CA LEU A 42 17.76 -3.84 2.00
C LEU A 42 16.45 -4.50 2.46
N ALA A 43 15.34 -3.76 2.41
CA ALA A 43 14.03 -4.28 2.79
C ALA A 43 13.57 -5.42 1.86
N ASN A 44 13.77 -5.26 0.56
CA ASN A 44 13.37 -6.26 -0.44
C ASN A 44 14.23 -7.52 -0.38
N ASP A 45 15.55 -7.38 -0.18
CA ASP A 45 16.50 -8.47 -0.03
C ASP A 45 16.15 -9.34 1.17
N TYR A 46 15.87 -8.70 2.31
CA TYR A 46 15.38 -9.42 3.49
C TYR A 46 14.11 -10.22 3.19
N PHE A 47 13.14 -9.63 2.47
CA PHE A 47 11.90 -10.32 2.16
C PHE A 47 12.12 -11.50 1.21
N MET A 48 12.83 -11.30 0.10
CA MET A 48 13.11 -12.35 -0.89
C MET A 48 14.00 -13.46 -0.32
N GLU A 49 14.93 -13.15 0.58
CA GLU A 49 15.73 -14.16 1.27
C GLU A 49 14.86 -15.00 2.22
N LYS A 50 14.01 -14.33 3.02
CA LYS A 50 13.13 -14.99 3.98
C LYS A 50 12.06 -15.85 3.31
N TRP A 51 11.53 -15.40 2.18
CA TRP A 51 10.49 -16.08 1.39
C TRP A 51 11.04 -16.46 0.02
N SER A 52 12.15 -17.19 -0.01
CA SER A 52 12.83 -17.54 -1.26
C SER A 52 11.99 -18.39 -2.20
N ASP A 53 11.04 -19.16 -1.68
CA ASP A 53 9.93 -19.69 -2.48
C ASP A 53 8.81 -18.63 -2.60
N PRO A 54 8.60 -18.02 -3.78
CA PRO A 54 7.56 -16.99 -3.94
C PRO A 54 6.12 -17.51 -3.74
N GLY A 55 5.90 -18.81 -3.86
CA GLY A 55 4.61 -19.48 -3.72
C GLY A 55 4.28 -19.92 -2.29
N GLU A 56 5.24 -19.93 -1.37
CA GLU A 56 5.03 -20.44 0.00
C GLU A 56 4.01 -19.57 0.79
N PRO A 57 3.07 -20.18 1.53
CA PRO A 57 2.19 -19.41 2.41
C PRO A 57 2.96 -18.75 3.57
N ILE A 58 2.48 -17.61 4.06
CA ILE A 58 3.02 -16.97 5.28
C ILE A 58 2.16 -17.32 6.49
N PRO A 59 2.72 -17.83 7.59
CA PRO A 59 1.96 -18.01 8.82
C PRO A 59 1.54 -16.66 9.41
N TYR A 60 0.30 -16.58 9.87
CA TYR A 60 -0.28 -15.44 10.58
C TYR A 60 -0.74 -15.89 11.98
N PRO A 61 0.20 -15.95 12.96
CA PRO A 61 -0.05 -16.61 14.23
C PRO A 61 -1.20 -16.01 15.05
N SER A 62 -1.39 -14.69 15.00
CA SER A 62 -2.43 -14.01 15.78
C SER A 62 -3.86 -14.36 15.36
N ARG A 63 -4.05 -14.96 14.17
CA ARG A 63 -5.35 -15.51 13.74
C ARG A 63 -5.35 -17.02 13.58
N ASN A 64 -4.26 -17.70 13.94
CA ASN A 64 -4.07 -19.14 13.72
C ASN A 64 -4.40 -19.53 12.26
N LYS A 65 -3.82 -18.80 11.31
CA LYS A 65 -4.05 -18.98 9.85
C LYS A 65 -2.73 -18.99 9.10
N GLU A 66 -2.76 -19.55 7.90
CA GLU A 66 -1.74 -19.39 6.88
C GLU A 66 -2.32 -18.53 5.75
N TYR A 67 -1.55 -17.57 5.27
CA TYR A 67 -1.94 -16.67 4.20
C TYR A 67 -1.28 -17.12 2.91
N GLU A 68 -2.10 -17.57 1.96
CA GLU A 68 -1.65 -17.97 0.64
C GLU A 68 -0.95 -16.81 -0.05
N SER A 69 0.07 -17.11 -0.85
CA SER A 69 0.93 -16.10 -1.45
C SER A 69 0.26 -15.29 -2.56
N ASN A 70 -0.93 -15.68 -3.04
CA ASN A 70 -1.77 -14.89 -3.96
C ASN A 70 -2.91 -14.12 -3.24
N LEU A 71 -2.90 -14.03 -1.91
CA LEU A 71 -3.74 -13.10 -1.13
C LEU A 71 -3.21 -11.65 -1.25
N TRP A 72 -4.11 -10.67 -1.10
CA TRP A 72 -3.79 -9.23 -1.09
C TRP A 72 -2.52 -8.84 -0.34
N THR A 73 -2.24 -9.45 0.82
CA THR A 73 -1.07 -9.12 1.64
C THR A 73 0.23 -9.30 0.87
N ARG A 74 0.32 -10.37 0.07
CA ARG A 74 1.52 -10.66 -0.71
C ARG A 74 1.41 -10.16 -2.14
N ALA A 75 0.21 -10.13 -2.72
CA ALA A 75 -0.04 -9.47 -4.01
C ALA A 75 0.38 -7.98 -4.00
N TYR A 76 0.08 -7.25 -2.92
CA TYR A 76 0.50 -5.85 -2.80
C TYR A 76 2.02 -5.69 -2.63
N TYR A 77 2.71 -6.66 -2.01
CA TYR A 77 4.18 -6.68 -2.02
C TYR A 77 4.72 -6.75 -3.45
N TYR A 78 4.13 -7.58 -4.32
CA TYR A 78 4.57 -7.67 -5.71
C TYR A 78 4.33 -6.39 -6.51
N GLU A 79 3.26 -5.64 -6.21
CA GLU A 79 3.06 -4.29 -6.76
C GLU A 79 4.27 -3.39 -6.42
N GLY A 80 4.66 -3.36 -5.14
CA GLY A 80 5.85 -2.63 -4.68
C GLY A 80 7.17 -3.14 -5.27
N LEU A 81 7.31 -4.45 -5.49
CA LEU A 81 8.47 -5.04 -6.16
C LEU A 81 8.58 -4.59 -7.62
N MET A 82 7.45 -4.50 -8.33
CA MET A 82 7.43 -4.00 -9.71
C MET A 82 7.74 -2.51 -9.78
N ASP A 83 7.28 -1.72 -8.81
CA ASP A 83 7.66 -0.30 -8.72
C ASP A 83 9.13 -0.10 -8.35
N LEU A 84 9.69 -0.94 -7.47
CA LEU A 84 11.13 -0.98 -7.24
C LEU A 84 11.90 -1.33 -8.51
N TRP A 85 11.45 -2.34 -9.27
CA TRP A 85 12.08 -2.70 -10.55
C TRP A 85 12.08 -1.55 -11.56
N LYS A 86 11.02 -0.72 -11.63
CA LYS A 86 11.00 0.45 -12.53
C LYS A 86 12.11 1.46 -12.23
N VAL A 87 12.47 1.64 -10.96
CA VAL A 87 13.45 2.66 -10.54
C VAL A 87 14.86 2.09 -10.30
N ASP A 88 14.96 0.79 -10.05
CA ASP A 88 16.18 0.01 -9.85
C ASP A 88 16.06 -1.36 -10.52
N PRO A 89 16.19 -1.43 -11.87
CA PRO A 89 15.91 -2.65 -12.60
C PRO A 89 16.90 -3.78 -12.27
N GLN A 90 16.38 -4.88 -11.73
CA GLN A 90 17.13 -6.11 -11.49
C GLN A 90 16.33 -7.31 -11.98
N GLN A 91 16.95 -8.15 -12.82
CA GLN A 91 16.27 -9.31 -13.42
C GLN A 91 15.64 -10.25 -12.39
N ARG A 92 16.33 -10.46 -11.25
CA ARG A 92 15.82 -11.29 -10.15
C ARG A 92 14.46 -10.85 -9.60
N TYR A 93 14.09 -9.57 -9.70
CA TYR A 93 12.79 -9.08 -9.25
C TYR A 93 11.67 -9.56 -10.19
N LEU A 94 11.93 -9.52 -11.50
CA LEU A 94 11.01 -10.07 -12.50
C LEU A 94 10.94 -11.58 -12.39
N ASP A 95 12.07 -12.26 -12.29
CA ASP A 95 12.11 -13.73 -12.18
C ASP A 95 11.29 -14.21 -10.97
N TYR A 96 11.42 -13.54 -9.83
CA TYR A 96 10.66 -13.85 -8.62
C TYR A 96 9.14 -13.63 -8.81
N ALA A 97 8.73 -12.54 -9.48
CA ALA A 97 7.33 -12.25 -9.77
C ALA A 97 6.72 -13.19 -10.84
N LEU A 98 7.51 -13.58 -11.85
CA LEU A 98 7.12 -14.55 -12.88
C LEU A 98 6.97 -15.95 -12.28
N GLU A 99 7.93 -16.38 -11.44
CA GLU A 99 7.84 -17.65 -10.73
C GLU A 99 6.61 -17.69 -9.82
N TRP A 100 6.32 -16.59 -9.11
CA TRP A 100 5.10 -16.45 -8.32
C TRP A 100 3.82 -16.65 -9.15
N GLY A 101 3.68 -15.93 -10.27
CA GLY A 101 2.55 -16.07 -11.17
C GLY A 101 2.40 -17.51 -11.68
N ASN A 102 3.50 -18.12 -12.12
CA ASN A 102 3.53 -19.51 -12.59
C ASN A 102 3.12 -20.51 -11.51
N LYS A 103 3.55 -20.35 -10.25
CA LYS A 103 3.17 -21.25 -9.14
C LYS A 103 1.68 -21.21 -8.83
N HIS A 104 1.02 -20.09 -9.11
CA HIS A 104 -0.44 -19.96 -8.97
C HIS A 104 -1.20 -20.24 -10.26
N ASN A 105 -0.52 -20.65 -11.33
CA ASN A 105 -1.07 -20.72 -12.68
C ASN A 105 -1.83 -19.44 -13.07
N TRP A 106 -1.32 -18.28 -12.62
CA TRP A 106 -1.93 -16.96 -12.86
C TRP A 106 -3.38 -16.84 -12.34
N GLY A 107 -3.77 -17.74 -11.43
CA GLY A 107 -5.10 -17.82 -10.85
C GLY A 107 -5.30 -16.87 -9.66
N LEU A 108 -6.56 -16.55 -9.42
CA LEU A 108 -7.02 -15.73 -8.30
C LEU A 108 -7.31 -16.60 -7.07
N ARG A 109 -7.00 -16.06 -5.90
CA ARG A 109 -7.22 -16.76 -4.64
C ARG A 109 -8.69 -17.04 -4.40
N ASN A 110 -9.03 -18.21 -3.83
CA ASN A 110 -10.40 -18.59 -3.47
C ASN A 110 -11.42 -18.39 -4.60
N ALA A 111 -10.97 -18.44 -5.85
CA ALA A 111 -11.81 -18.32 -7.02
C ALA A 111 -12.21 -19.71 -7.51
N THR A 112 -13.49 -19.89 -7.85
CA THR A 112 -13.90 -21.10 -8.58
C THR A 112 -13.36 -21.01 -10.01
N GLU A 113 -12.85 -22.11 -10.56
CA GLU A 113 -12.20 -22.14 -11.89
C GLU A 113 -10.98 -21.20 -12.02
N GLY A 114 -10.40 -20.76 -10.90
CA GLY A 114 -9.25 -19.85 -10.89
C GLY A 114 -9.58 -18.38 -11.21
N TRP A 115 -10.80 -18.05 -11.64
CA TRP A 115 -11.19 -16.68 -12.03
C TRP A 115 -12.45 -16.17 -11.32
N LYS A 116 -13.39 -17.04 -10.95
CA LYS A 116 -14.72 -16.63 -10.48
C LYS A 116 -14.69 -16.16 -9.02
N THR A 117 -14.36 -14.89 -8.84
CA THR A 117 -14.45 -14.15 -7.58
C THR A 117 -14.78 -12.69 -7.87
N ARG A 118 -15.44 -12.01 -6.93
CA ARG A 118 -15.70 -10.55 -6.94
C ARG A 118 -15.08 -9.85 -5.72
N ASN A 119 -14.39 -10.62 -4.88
CA ASN A 119 -13.77 -10.11 -3.68
C ASN A 119 -12.43 -9.46 -4.06
N ALA A 120 -12.28 -8.18 -3.73
CA ALA A 120 -11.15 -7.37 -4.14
C ALA A 120 -9.80 -7.93 -3.65
N ASP A 121 -9.74 -8.46 -2.42
CA ASP A 121 -8.51 -9.06 -1.86
C ASP A 121 -8.00 -10.23 -2.69
N ASN A 122 -8.92 -11.02 -3.26
CA ASN A 122 -8.59 -12.15 -4.11
C ASN A 122 -8.20 -11.72 -5.54
N GLN A 123 -8.64 -10.54 -5.97
CA GLN A 123 -8.31 -9.97 -7.28
C GLN A 123 -6.96 -9.25 -7.29
N CYS A 124 -6.46 -8.80 -6.13
CA CYS A 124 -5.25 -7.98 -5.98
C CYS A 124 -4.03 -8.49 -6.76
N ALA A 125 -3.82 -9.82 -6.81
CA ALA A 125 -2.72 -10.41 -7.58
C ALA A 125 -2.74 -10.06 -9.07
N GLY A 126 -3.94 -9.84 -9.61
CA GLY A 126 -4.19 -9.42 -10.98
C GLY A 126 -3.48 -8.11 -11.37
N GLN A 127 -3.21 -7.19 -10.44
CA GLN A 127 -2.47 -5.97 -10.75
C GLN A 127 -1.05 -6.24 -11.25
N THR A 128 -0.34 -7.16 -10.58
CA THR A 128 1.00 -7.58 -10.99
C THR A 128 0.92 -8.44 -12.24
N TYR A 129 -0.08 -9.32 -12.36
CA TYR A 129 -0.23 -10.15 -13.56
C TYR A 129 -0.43 -9.31 -14.83
N LEU A 130 -1.28 -8.27 -14.76
CA LEU A 130 -1.49 -7.32 -15.85
C LEU A 130 -0.22 -6.51 -16.14
N PHE A 131 0.54 -6.14 -15.12
CA PHE A 131 1.84 -5.46 -15.30
C PHE A 131 2.85 -6.35 -16.04
N LEU A 132 3.00 -7.61 -15.61
CA LEU A 132 3.92 -8.57 -16.23
C LEU A 132 3.51 -8.90 -17.66
N TYR A 133 2.20 -9.05 -17.91
CA TYR A 133 1.67 -9.18 -19.27
C TYR A 133 2.02 -7.97 -20.12
N GLU A 134 1.87 -6.76 -19.58
CA GLU A 134 2.19 -5.56 -20.33
C GLU A 134 3.68 -5.44 -20.66
N LEU A 135 4.54 -5.89 -19.74
CA LEU A 135 5.98 -5.89 -19.89
C LEU A 135 6.49 -6.94 -20.90
N ASP A 136 5.83 -8.10 -20.99
CA ASP A 136 6.23 -9.20 -21.88
C ASP A 136 5.91 -8.88 -23.35
N PRO A 137 6.90 -8.83 -24.26
CA PRO A 137 6.66 -8.59 -25.69
C PRO A 137 5.75 -9.61 -26.37
N GLU A 138 5.68 -10.85 -25.86
CA GLU A 138 4.84 -11.91 -26.41
C GLU A 138 3.37 -11.79 -25.98
N LYS A 139 3.08 -10.98 -24.95
CA LYS A 139 1.73 -10.78 -24.39
C LYS A 139 1.02 -12.12 -24.13
N PRO A 140 1.60 -13.03 -23.33
CA PRO A 140 1.03 -14.36 -23.11
C PRO A 140 -0.34 -14.27 -22.43
N ALA A 141 -1.40 -14.66 -23.16
CA ALA A 141 -2.79 -14.49 -22.72
C ALA A 141 -3.11 -15.12 -21.35
N HIS A 142 -2.46 -16.24 -21.03
CA HIS A 142 -2.67 -16.96 -19.77
C HIS A 142 -2.28 -16.13 -18.53
N TYR A 143 -1.47 -15.07 -18.66
CA TYR A 143 -1.14 -14.19 -17.54
C TYR A 143 -2.38 -13.45 -17.02
N ILE A 144 -3.29 -13.08 -17.93
CA ILE A 144 -4.39 -12.16 -17.62
C ILE A 144 -5.77 -12.80 -17.75
N GLU A 145 -5.87 -13.99 -18.33
CA GLU A 145 -7.14 -14.67 -18.60
C GLU A 145 -8.04 -14.72 -17.36
N HIS A 146 -7.50 -15.15 -16.21
CA HIS A 146 -8.27 -15.27 -14.98
C HIS A 146 -8.72 -13.91 -14.42
N ILE A 147 -7.85 -12.91 -14.37
CA ILE A 147 -8.24 -11.59 -13.86
C ILE A 147 -9.22 -10.88 -14.81
N LYS A 148 -9.01 -11.01 -16.12
CA LYS A 148 -9.93 -10.47 -17.12
C LYS A 148 -11.30 -11.10 -17.01
N ASN A 149 -11.40 -12.44 -16.94
CA ASN A 149 -12.68 -13.14 -16.78
C ASN A 149 -13.39 -12.75 -15.46
N SER A 150 -12.63 -12.58 -14.38
CA SER A 150 -13.17 -12.08 -13.10
C SER A 150 -13.83 -10.71 -13.28
N VAL A 151 -13.10 -9.74 -13.84
CA VAL A 151 -13.60 -8.38 -14.03
C VAL A 151 -14.73 -8.33 -15.07
N ASP A 152 -14.62 -9.03 -16.20
CA ASP A 152 -15.65 -9.09 -17.24
C ASP A 152 -16.98 -9.63 -16.68
N SER A 153 -16.91 -10.62 -15.78
CA SER A 153 -18.12 -11.12 -15.11
C SER A 153 -18.78 -10.09 -14.20
N MET A 154 -18.03 -9.08 -13.74
CA MET A 154 -18.57 -7.94 -13.00
C MET A 154 -19.18 -6.90 -13.93
N MET A 155 -18.58 -6.70 -15.11
CA MET A 155 -19.04 -5.74 -16.13
C MET A 155 -20.43 -6.07 -16.67
N VAL A 156 -20.82 -7.35 -16.70
CA VAL A 156 -22.12 -7.80 -17.27
C VAL A 156 -23.29 -7.75 -16.29
N THR A 157 -23.10 -7.20 -15.08
CA THR A 157 -24.17 -7.07 -14.07
C THR A 157 -24.28 -5.64 -13.55
N ASP A 158 -25.50 -5.27 -13.13
CA ASP A 158 -25.77 -3.94 -12.54
C ASP A 158 -25.26 -3.79 -11.10
N LYS A 159 -24.75 -4.87 -10.49
CA LYS A 159 -24.25 -4.87 -9.10
C LYS A 159 -22.94 -4.09 -9.01
N ILE A 160 -22.90 -2.94 -8.34
CA ILE A 160 -21.72 -2.05 -8.22
C ILE A 160 -21.21 -1.85 -6.78
N ASP A 161 -21.73 -2.64 -5.83
CA ASP A 161 -21.56 -2.49 -4.37
C ASP A 161 -20.60 -3.53 -3.76
N ASP A 162 -19.64 -4.08 -4.53
CA ASP A 162 -18.75 -5.14 -4.02
C ASP A 162 -17.65 -4.62 -3.07
N TRP A 163 -17.31 -3.33 -3.15
CA TRP A 163 -16.22 -2.71 -2.38
C TRP A 163 -16.75 -2.06 -1.10
N ASN A 164 -17.25 -2.90 -0.19
CA ASN A 164 -17.85 -2.46 1.07
C ASN A 164 -16.84 -2.15 2.20
N TRP A 165 -15.55 -2.12 1.89
CA TRP A 165 -14.48 -1.68 2.77
C TRP A 165 -13.41 -0.93 1.96
N ILE A 166 -12.77 0.08 2.55
CA ILE A 166 -11.94 1.02 1.79
C ILE A 166 -10.65 0.43 1.24
N ASP A 167 -10.10 -0.64 1.84
CA ASP A 167 -8.93 -1.33 1.29
C ASP A 167 -9.23 -1.89 -0.11
N ALA A 168 -10.48 -2.33 -0.36
CA ALA A 168 -10.91 -2.88 -1.64
C ALA A 168 -10.67 -1.94 -2.82
N ILE A 169 -10.71 -0.63 -2.56
CA ILE A 169 -10.44 0.42 -3.54
C ILE A 169 -9.04 0.21 -4.13
N GLN A 170 -8.00 0.05 -3.31
CA GLN A 170 -6.67 -0.27 -3.84
C GLN A 170 -6.59 -1.69 -4.40
N MET A 171 -7.21 -2.67 -3.74
CA MET A 171 -7.03 -4.06 -4.14
C MET A 171 -7.55 -4.35 -5.55
N ALA A 172 -8.65 -3.71 -5.98
CA ALA A 172 -9.30 -4.00 -7.25
C ALA A 172 -9.44 -2.81 -8.21
N MET A 173 -9.61 -1.56 -7.76
CA MET A 173 -9.91 -0.45 -8.68
C MET A 173 -8.86 -0.24 -9.78
N PRO A 174 -7.54 -0.28 -9.50
CA PRO A 174 -6.51 -0.11 -10.54
C PRO A 174 -6.54 -1.20 -11.63
N ILE A 175 -7.05 -2.40 -11.32
CA ILE A 175 -7.16 -3.52 -12.27
C ILE A 175 -8.07 -3.13 -13.44
N PHE A 176 -9.17 -2.42 -13.16
CA PHE A 176 -10.09 -1.94 -14.18
C PHE A 176 -9.39 -0.93 -15.10
N ALA A 177 -8.60 0.00 -14.55
CA ALA A 177 -7.82 0.94 -15.36
C ALA A 177 -6.76 0.21 -16.21
N GLN A 178 -6.05 -0.77 -15.65
CA GLN A 178 -5.10 -1.58 -16.40
C GLN A 178 -5.77 -2.35 -17.55
N LEU A 179 -6.94 -2.96 -17.32
CA LEU A 179 -7.69 -3.67 -18.36
C LEU A 179 -8.24 -2.72 -19.42
N GLY A 180 -8.72 -1.52 -19.06
CA GLY A 180 -9.12 -0.51 -20.03
C GLY A 180 -7.96 -0.08 -20.94
N ASN A 181 -6.75 0.06 -20.38
CA ASN A 181 -5.55 0.35 -21.17
C ASN A 181 -5.18 -0.79 -22.11
N ILE A 182 -5.21 -2.04 -21.62
CA ILE A 182 -4.86 -3.24 -22.40
C ILE A 182 -5.85 -3.48 -23.55
N THR A 183 -7.14 -3.26 -23.29
CA THR A 183 -8.21 -3.58 -24.26
C THR A 183 -8.60 -2.41 -25.14
N GLY A 184 -8.32 -1.17 -24.72
CA GLY A 184 -8.86 0.05 -25.32
C GLY A 184 -10.34 0.32 -24.99
N ASP A 185 -10.96 -0.45 -24.08
CA ASP A 185 -12.37 -0.30 -23.73
C ASP A 185 -12.56 0.60 -22.50
N THR A 186 -13.06 1.81 -22.74
CA THR A 186 -13.38 2.79 -21.68
C THR A 186 -14.48 2.34 -20.71
N ALA A 187 -15.23 1.27 -21.02
CA ALA A 187 -16.22 0.72 -20.10
C ALA A 187 -15.58 0.30 -18.77
N TYR A 188 -14.35 -0.21 -18.76
CA TYR A 188 -13.65 -0.56 -17.52
C TYR A 188 -13.43 0.68 -16.63
N TYR A 189 -13.08 1.84 -17.19
CA TYR A 189 -12.91 3.08 -16.42
C TYR A 189 -14.22 3.53 -15.78
N ASN A 190 -15.29 3.54 -16.59
CA ASN A 190 -16.64 3.89 -16.12
C ASN A 190 -17.10 2.96 -15.00
N ARG A 191 -16.79 1.67 -15.11
CA ARG A 191 -17.13 0.70 -14.07
C ARG A 191 -16.34 0.94 -12.78
N ALA A 192 -15.04 1.17 -12.89
CA ALA A 192 -14.19 1.50 -11.74
C ALA A 192 -14.73 2.72 -10.99
N TYR A 193 -15.05 3.79 -11.74
CA TYR A 193 -15.65 5.00 -11.21
C TYR A 193 -16.98 4.74 -10.50
N ASN A 194 -17.91 4.03 -11.13
CA ASN A 194 -19.22 3.76 -10.53
C ASN A 194 -19.12 2.97 -9.22
N MET A 195 -18.24 1.97 -9.16
CA MET A 195 -18.03 1.17 -7.94
C MET A 195 -17.35 2.00 -6.84
N TYR A 196 -16.34 2.81 -7.19
CA TYR A 196 -15.69 3.74 -6.26
C TYR A 196 -16.68 4.77 -5.69
N MET A 197 -17.51 5.38 -6.55
CA MET A 197 -18.52 6.35 -6.12
C MET A 197 -19.59 5.70 -5.24
N TYR A 198 -19.94 4.43 -5.49
CA TYR A 198 -20.82 3.68 -4.60
C TYR A 198 -20.19 3.51 -3.21
N THR A 199 -18.91 3.14 -3.13
CA THR A 199 -18.18 3.08 -1.86
C THR A 199 -18.13 4.42 -1.15
N LYS A 200 -17.83 5.49 -1.89
CA LYS A 200 -17.77 6.85 -1.37
C LYS A 200 -19.10 7.31 -0.76
N LEU A 201 -20.22 7.05 -1.44
CA LEU A 201 -21.50 7.72 -1.18
C LEU A 201 -22.61 6.83 -0.61
N HIS A 202 -22.49 5.51 -0.68
CA HIS A 202 -23.64 4.61 -0.48
C HIS A 202 -23.37 3.38 0.41
N HIS A 203 -22.12 3.05 0.71
CA HIS A 203 -21.83 2.05 1.74
C HIS A 203 -21.92 2.67 3.14
N GLY A 204 -22.61 1.99 4.06
CA GLY A 204 -22.99 2.59 5.35
C GLY A 204 -24.21 3.48 5.23
N ASP A 205 -24.56 4.17 6.32
CA ASP A 205 -25.68 5.12 6.33
C ASP A 205 -25.26 6.48 5.72
N ASN A 206 -23.96 6.78 5.75
CA ASN A 206 -23.40 8.08 5.35
C ASN A 206 -22.51 8.02 4.10
N GLY A 207 -22.27 6.84 3.53
CA GLY A 207 -21.11 6.61 2.66
C GLY A 207 -19.84 6.38 3.50
N LEU A 208 -18.75 5.91 2.88
CA LEU A 208 -17.50 5.67 3.61
C LEU A 208 -16.56 6.87 3.63
N PHE A 209 -16.86 7.95 2.92
CA PHE A 209 -16.06 9.19 2.94
C PHE A 209 -16.75 10.28 3.76
N ASN A 210 -16.07 10.79 4.77
CA ASN A 210 -16.52 11.98 5.50
C ASN A 210 -16.10 13.26 4.74
N PRO A 211 -17.04 14.04 4.17
CA PRO A 211 -16.71 15.26 3.45
C PRO A 211 -16.28 16.43 4.35
N GLU A 212 -16.51 16.36 5.67
CA GLU A 212 -16.08 17.36 6.64
C GLU A 212 -14.60 17.17 6.99
N ASP A 213 -14.23 15.95 7.36
CA ASP A 213 -12.85 15.60 7.75
C ASP A 213 -11.94 15.28 6.57
N LYS A 214 -12.51 14.98 5.40
CA LYS A 214 -11.81 14.52 4.19
C LYS A 214 -11.03 13.23 4.42
N LEU A 215 -11.57 12.35 5.28
CA LEU A 215 -11.03 11.04 5.59
C LEU A 215 -12.12 9.98 5.41
N TRP A 216 -11.69 8.72 5.36
CA TRP A 216 -12.54 7.58 5.09
C TRP A 216 -12.68 6.68 6.31
N TRP A 217 -13.92 6.35 6.66
CA TRP A 217 -14.23 5.25 7.57
C TRP A 217 -13.96 3.93 6.87
N ARG A 218 -13.51 2.92 7.65
CA ARG A 218 -13.04 1.66 7.06
C ARG A 218 -14.13 0.90 6.31
N ASP A 219 -15.31 0.83 6.92
CA ASP A 219 -16.50 0.11 6.47
C ASP A 219 -17.71 0.63 7.28
N ALA A 220 -18.90 0.12 7.00
CA ALA A 220 -20.16 0.56 7.62
C ALA A 220 -20.26 0.32 9.13
N ASP A 221 -19.32 -0.42 9.75
CA ASP A 221 -19.31 -0.57 11.21
C ASP A 221 -18.69 0.66 11.90
N PHE A 222 -17.97 1.51 11.15
CA PHE A 222 -17.21 2.65 11.67
C PHE A 222 -17.76 4.01 11.24
N ASP A 223 -18.73 4.07 10.32
CA ASP A 223 -19.43 5.33 10.07
C ASP A 223 -20.30 5.71 11.30
N PRO A 224 -20.70 6.98 11.43
CA PRO A 224 -21.46 7.44 12.59
C PRO A 224 -22.69 6.56 12.84
N PRO A 225 -22.97 6.17 14.10
CA PRO A 225 -22.57 6.87 15.33
C PRO A 225 -21.37 6.25 16.06
N TYR A 226 -20.53 5.43 15.41
CA TYR A 226 -19.32 4.92 16.05
C TYR A 226 -18.35 6.07 16.38
N THR A 227 -17.75 6.05 17.57
CA THR A 227 -16.72 7.01 17.97
C THR A 227 -15.59 6.31 18.70
N GLU A 228 -14.38 6.85 18.57
CA GLU A 228 -13.22 6.47 19.37
C GLU A 228 -13.38 6.91 20.84
N PRO A 229 -12.52 6.47 21.78
CA PRO A 229 -12.57 6.86 23.20
C PRO A 229 -12.58 8.38 23.45
N ASN A 230 -12.00 9.17 22.56
CA ASN A 230 -11.97 10.63 22.64
C ASN A 230 -13.26 11.31 22.13
N GLY A 231 -14.21 10.53 21.59
CA GLY A 231 -15.48 11.00 21.04
C GLY A 231 -15.45 11.44 19.57
N GLU A 232 -14.30 11.33 18.90
CA GLU A 232 -14.11 11.66 17.50
C GLU A 232 -14.40 10.46 16.58
N ASP A 233 -14.48 10.71 15.27
CA ASP A 233 -14.60 9.70 14.23
C ASP A 233 -13.41 8.71 14.19
N CYS A 234 -13.70 7.45 13.84
CA CYS A 234 -12.70 6.39 13.74
C CYS A 234 -12.10 6.27 12.33
N TYR A 235 -10.96 6.91 12.12
CA TYR A 235 -10.23 6.82 10.85
C TYR A 235 -8.97 5.97 10.99
N TRP A 236 -8.99 4.82 10.34
CA TRP A 236 -7.84 3.93 10.31
C TRP A 236 -6.77 4.42 9.32
N SER A 237 -5.56 4.64 9.81
CA SER A 237 -4.46 5.21 9.01
C SER A 237 -4.09 4.37 7.79
N ARG A 238 -3.92 3.05 7.95
CA ARG A 238 -3.60 2.19 6.79
C ARG A 238 -4.75 2.12 5.78
N GLY A 239 -6.00 2.18 6.24
CA GLY A 239 -7.18 2.23 5.37
C GLY A 239 -7.19 3.47 4.49
N ASN A 240 -6.98 4.64 5.09
CA ASN A 240 -6.84 5.90 4.35
C ASN A 240 -5.59 5.88 3.44
N GLY A 241 -4.52 5.23 3.86
CA GLY A 241 -3.35 4.96 3.02
C GLY A 241 -3.69 4.17 1.75
N TRP A 242 -4.58 3.17 1.83
CA TRP A 242 -5.03 2.44 0.64
C TRP A 242 -5.75 3.33 -0.36
N VAL A 243 -6.67 4.18 0.12
CA VAL A 243 -7.39 5.10 -0.76
C VAL A 243 -6.43 6.08 -1.42
N MET A 244 -5.48 6.64 -0.67
CA MET A 244 -4.44 7.53 -1.19
C MET A 244 -3.62 6.89 -2.33
N VAL A 245 -3.14 5.66 -2.11
CA VAL A 245 -2.38 4.93 -3.13
C VAL A 245 -3.26 4.67 -4.35
N ALA A 246 -4.51 4.27 -4.15
CA ALA A 246 -5.43 4.02 -5.26
C ALA A 246 -5.68 5.27 -6.10
N MET A 247 -5.87 6.44 -5.48
CA MET A 247 -6.03 7.70 -6.22
C MET A 247 -4.79 8.01 -7.06
N ALA A 248 -3.59 7.93 -6.48
CA ALA A 248 -2.34 8.14 -7.22
C ALA A 248 -2.20 7.15 -8.39
N ARG A 249 -2.50 5.86 -8.15
CA ARG A 249 -2.47 4.81 -9.16
C ARG A 249 -3.44 5.06 -10.31
N MET A 250 -4.67 5.51 -10.03
CA MET A 250 -5.62 5.87 -11.10
C MET A 250 -5.10 7.05 -11.92
N LEU A 251 -4.49 8.05 -11.30
CA LEU A 251 -3.93 9.21 -12.02
C LEU A 251 -2.73 8.85 -12.90
N ASP A 252 -1.95 7.82 -12.52
CA ASP A 252 -0.85 7.27 -13.33
C ASP A 252 -1.35 6.39 -14.48
N LEU A 253 -2.46 5.66 -14.27
CA LEU A 253 -2.97 4.69 -15.23
C LEU A 253 -3.93 5.29 -16.27
N LEU A 254 -4.76 6.26 -15.87
CA LEU A 254 -5.80 6.79 -16.76
C LEU A 254 -5.24 7.77 -17.80
N PRO A 255 -5.81 7.80 -19.02
CA PRO A 255 -5.56 8.86 -19.98
C PRO A 255 -5.81 10.25 -19.38
N LEU A 256 -5.06 11.26 -19.83
CA LEU A 256 -5.17 12.63 -19.32
C LEU A 256 -6.56 13.25 -19.54
N ASP A 257 -7.27 12.82 -20.58
CA ASP A 257 -8.60 13.27 -20.97
C ASP A 257 -9.73 12.34 -20.48
N GLU A 258 -9.42 11.36 -19.63
CA GLU A 258 -10.44 10.48 -19.06
C GLU A 258 -11.44 11.31 -18.19
N PRO A 259 -12.76 11.19 -18.42
CA PRO A 259 -13.76 12.10 -17.83
C PRO A 259 -13.81 12.15 -16.31
N HIS A 260 -13.48 11.06 -15.63
CA HIS A 260 -13.57 10.93 -14.17
C HIS A 260 -12.26 11.25 -13.45
N ARG A 261 -11.15 11.42 -14.18
CA ARG A 261 -9.80 11.70 -13.62
C ARG A 261 -9.78 12.84 -12.59
N GLY A 262 -10.60 13.88 -12.80
CA GLY A 262 -10.69 15.04 -11.89
C GLY A 262 -11.22 14.71 -10.49
N GLU A 263 -12.06 13.68 -10.34
CA GLU A 263 -12.54 13.21 -9.03
C GLU A 263 -11.39 12.62 -8.21
N TYR A 264 -10.54 11.80 -8.84
CA TYR A 264 -9.38 11.18 -8.16
C TYR A 264 -8.32 12.21 -7.78
N GLU A 265 -8.09 13.22 -8.62
CA GLU A 265 -7.19 14.33 -8.33
C GLU A 265 -7.68 15.14 -7.13
N THR A 266 -8.97 15.48 -7.12
CA THR A 266 -9.59 16.22 -6.01
C THR A 266 -9.48 15.43 -4.71
N MET A 267 -9.84 14.13 -4.73
CA MET A 267 -9.76 13.26 -3.56
C MET A 267 -8.32 13.16 -3.02
N LEU A 268 -7.32 12.97 -3.89
CA LEU A 268 -5.93 12.89 -3.50
C LEU A 268 -5.45 14.18 -2.79
N VAL A 269 -5.84 15.34 -3.31
CA VAL A 269 -5.50 16.64 -2.71
C VAL A 269 -6.20 16.82 -1.36
N GLU A 270 -7.52 16.62 -1.30
CA GLU A 270 -8.30 16.78 -0.06
C GLU A 270 -7.77 15.87 1.06
N MET A 271 -7.53 14.59 0.76
CA MET A 271 -6.97 13.65 1.73
C MET A 271 -5.53 14.03 2.14
N SER A 272 -4.70 14.51 1.21
CA SER A 272 -3.34 14.97 1.53
C SER A 272 -3.36 16.14 2.53
N GLU A 273 -4.29 17.08 2.35
CA GLU A 273 -4.46 18.21 3.25
C GLU A 273 -4.96 17.78 4.63
N ALA A 274 -5.90 16.83 4.72
CA ALA A 274 -6.38 16.29 5.98
C ALA A 274 -5.30 15.48 6.71
N LEU A 275 -4.64 14.54 6.03
CA LEU A 275 -3.58 13.72 6.61
C LEU A 275 -2.44 14.58 7.17
N LYS A 276 -2.09 15.67 6.52
CA LYS A 276 -1.06 16.60 7.02
C LYS A 276 -1.42 17.20 8.40
N LYS A 277 -2.70 17.43 8.69
CA LYS A 277 -3.15 18.01 9.98
C LYS A 277 -3.04 17.02 11.13
N VAL A 278 -3.11 15.72 10.83
CA VAL A 278 -3.08 14.61 11.80
C VAL A 278 -1.74 13.87 11.81
N GLN A 279 -0.71 14.43 11.16
CA GLN A 279 0.65 13.91 11.22
C GLN A 279 1.26 14.22 12.60
N ARG A 280 1.87 13.21 13.22
CA ARG A 280 2.60 13.36 14.49
C ARG A 280 3.85 14.22 14.31
N GLU A 281 4.34 14.80 15.41
CA GLU A 281 5.56 15.60 15.41
C GLU A 281 6.81 14.81 14.96
N ASP A 282 6.81 13.49 15.14
CA ASP A 282 7.89 12.59 14.69
C ASP A 282 7.77 12.15 13.23
N GLY A 283 6.76 12.66 12.50
CA GLY A 283 6.54 12.42 11.08
C GLY A 283 5.69 11.18 10.76
N TYR A 284 5.32 10.37 11.74
CA TYR A 284 4.44 9.22 11.55
C TYR A 284 2.95 9.59 11.66
N TRP A 285 2.08 8.64 11.33
CA TRP A 285 0.65 8.69 11.63
C TRP A 285 0.29 7.59 12.62
N ASN A 286 -0.61 7.89 13.56
CA ASN A 286 -1.14 6.90 14.49
C ASN A 286 -2.08 5.93 13.80
N VAL A 287 -2.33 4.75 14.41
CA VAL A 287 -3.25 3.75 13.84
C VAL A 287 -4.65 4.32 13.71
N SER A 288 -5.13 5.01 14.75
CA SER A 288 -6.28 5.91 14.67
C SER A 288 -5.78 7.31 14.37
N LEU A 289 -6.28 7.94 13.30
CA LEU A 289 -5.80 9.26 12.87
C LEU A 289 -6.30 10.38 13.77
N HIS A 290 -7.49 10.22 14.36
CA HIS A 290 -8.11 11.23 15.22
C HIS A 290 -7.99 10.90 16.72
N ASP A 291 -7.56 9.70 17.10
CA ASP A 291 -7.22 9.35 18.50
C ASP A 291 -5.72 8.98 18.65
N PRO A 292 -4.83 10.01 18.70
CA PRO A 292 -3.39 9.84 18.61
C PRO A 292 -2.66 9.35 19.88
#